data_AF-A0A6L6CIT0-F1
#
_entry.id   AF-A0A6L6CIT0-F1
#
_cell.length_a   1.000
_cell.length_b   1.000
_cell.length_c   1.000
_cell.angle_alpha   90.00
_cell.angle_beta   90.00
_cell.angle_gamma   90.00
#
_symmetry.space_group_name_H-M   'P 1'
#
loop_
_entity.id
_entity.type
_entity.pdbx_description
1 polymer ?
#
loop_
_entity_poly.entity_id
_entity_poly.type
_entity_poly.pdbx_seq_one_letter_code
_entity_poly.pdbx_strand_id
1 'polypeptide(L)'
;MIAATSRNIGLLILLISIGGWVLYGIFNFRKGRKEIGAEQTLAANRKPYYDDETLEGPRLERVQLLGLVCLAIITVALPLYWILEPQRQAGANFGFEKRFVKWGTKIFAPTADGGYNCAGCHGGMNGTGGVASYAVTDPKTGEVKAVSWKAPALNTVLYRFSEEEITFIMNYGRPFSPMSAWGTIGGGPLTNQSIETVIDYMKSIQVPMAGCIETRSYYNPTCDEGSLPEEKNKEIMAEANRLVTAGTYGSIGEALFNLDLGSGAYSCARCHTKGWSYGDPQATGGGAFGPNLTGGSSTRQFPNQSDMVNFIKNGSELGKRYGEQGQGSGRMPAFGQLYTDEQIKLIVQYVRGL
;
A
#
# COMPACT_ATOMS: atom_id res chain seq x y z
N MET A 1 1.59 -25.20 11.52
CA MET A 1 0.89 -26.16 12.40
C MET A 1 0.26 -25.55 13.66
N ILE A 2 0.63 -24.35 14.10
CA ILE A 2 0.11 -23.72 15.35
C ILE A 2 -1.35 -23.21 15.23
N ALA A 3 -1.82 -22.82 14.04
CA ALA A 3 -3.19 -22.34 13.84
C ALA A 3 -4.27 -23.44 13.95
N ALA A 4 -3.93 -24.69 13.63
CA ALA A 4 -4.81 -25.83 13.89
C ALA A 4 -4.92 -26.09 15.40
N THR A 5 -3.83 -25.87 16.14
CA THR A 5 -3.78 -26.05 17.59
C THR A 5 -4.65 -25.02 18.33
N SER A 6 -4.63 -23.74 17.93
CA SER A 6 -5.42 -22.70 18.61
C SER A 6 -6.94 -22.86 18.41
N ARG A 7 -7.40 -23.19 17.20
CA ARG A 7 -8.82 -23.51 16.94
C ARG A 7 -9.28 -24.72 17.75
N ASN A 8 -8.46 -25.77 17.82
CA ASN A 8 -8.79 -26.98 18.56
C ASN A 8 -8.83 -26.77 20.07
N ILE A 9 -7.90 -25.97 20.62
CA ILE A 9 -7.92 -25.56 22.03
C ILE A 9 -9.19 -24.75 22.33
N GLY A 10 -9.56 -23.79 21.46
CA GLY A 10 -10.77 -23.01 21.62
C GLY A 10 -12.05 -23.87 21.63
N LEU A 11 -12.12 -24.87 20.74
CA LEU A 11 -13.24 -25.83 20.70
C LEU A 11 -13.29 -26.71 21.94
N LEU A 12 -12.14 -27.15 22.46
CA LEU A 12 -12.07 -27.93 23.70
C LEU A 12 -12.59 -27.13 24.90
N ILE A 13 -12.16 -25.88 25.05
CA ILE A 13 -12.61 -24.98 26.13
C ILE A 13 -14.12 -24.74 26.02
N LEU A 14 -14.63 -24.53 24.80
CA LEU A 14 -16.06 -24.35 24.53
C LEU A 14 -16.87 -25.60 24.95
N LEU A 15 -16.41 -26.79 24.57
CA LEU A 15 -17.08 -28.05 24.93
C LEU A 15 -17.07 -28.29 26.44
N ILE A 16 -15.96 -28.01 27.13
CA ILE A 16 -15.87 -28.11 28.59
C ILE A 16 -16.82 -27.11 29.25
N SER A 17 -16.89 -25.88 28.75
CA SER A 17 -17.76 -24.82 29.29
C SER A 17 -19.24 -25.15 29.10
N ILE A 18 -19.62 -25.63 27.91
CA ILE A 18 -20.99 -26.10 27.63
C ILE A 18 -21.32 -27.31 28.51
N GLY A 19 -20.42 -28.29 28.61
CA GLY A 19 -20.59 -29.45 29.47
C GLY A 19 -20.78 -29.07 30.94
N GLY A 20 -20.00 -28.11 31.43
CA GLY A 20 -20.12 -27.55 32.78
C GLY A 20 -21.47 -26.88 33.00
N TRP A 21 -21.95 -26.08 32.05
CA TRP A 21 -23.27 -25.43 32.11
C TRP A 21 -24.43 -26.44 32.05
N VAL A 22 -24.32 -27.45 31.20
CA VAL A 22 -25.32 -28.53 31.11
C VAL A 22 -25.38 -29.31 32.42
N LEU A 23 -24.23 -29.69 32.97
CA LEU A 23 -24.17 -30.37 34.28
C LEU A 23 -24.73 -29.48 35.39
N TYR A 24 -24.34 -28.21 35.45
CA TYR A 24 -24.89 -27.23 36.39
C TYR A 24 -26.42 -27.12 36.26
N GLY A 25 -26.94 -27.05 35.04
CA GLY A 25 -28.37 -27.03 34.74
C GLY A 25 -29.07 -28.30 35.23
N ILE A 26 -28.51 -29.48 34.94
CA ILE A 26 -29.04 -30.78 35.40
C ILE A 26 -29.07 -30.83 36.93
N PHE A 27 -27.99 -30.43 37.61
CA PHE A 27 -27.93 -30.44 39.07
C PHE A 27 -28.90 -29.44 39.71
N ASN A 28 -29.03 -28.22 39.17
CA ASN A 28 -30.01 -27.25 39.66
C ASN A 28 -31.44 -27.70 39.43
N PHE A 29 -31.75 -28.24 38.26
CA PHE A 29 -33.08 -28.76 37.96
C PHE A 29 -33.44 -29.95 38.86
N ARG A 30 -32.50 -30.86 39.13
CA ARG A 30 -32.69 -31.97 40.07
C ARG A 30 -32.84 -31.50 41.52
N LYS A 31 -32.10 -30.47 41.95
CA LYS A 31 -32.29 -29.86 43.27
C LYS A 31 -33.63 -29.13 43.38
N GLY A 32 -34.03 -28.35 42.37
CA GLY A 32 -35.30 -27.63 42.34
C GLY A 32 -36.51 -28.57 42.40
N ARG A 33 -36.45 -29.76 41.80
CA ARG A 33 -37.53 -30.77 41.94
C ARG A 33 -37.67 -31.32 43.37
N LYS A 34 -36.61 -31.32 44.18
CA LYS A 34 -36.73 -31.69 45.61
C LYS A 34 -37.42 -30.61 46.44
N GLU A 35 -37.57 -29.39 45.91
CA GLU A 35 -38.23 -28.28 46.60
C GLU A 35 -39.71 -28.08 46.23
N ILE A 36 -40.27 -28.90 45.32
CA ILE A 36 -41.72 -28.93 45.07
C ILE A 36 -42.39 -29.53 46.33
N GLY A 37 -43.03 -28.67 47.15
CA GLY A 37 -43.55 -29.00 48.48
C GLY A 37 -42.70 -28.52 49.68
N ALA A 38 -41.57 -27.81 49.44
CA ALA A 38 -40.74 -27.25 50.51
C ALA A 38 -41.24 -25.90 51.07
N GLU A 39 -42.34 -25.37 50.53
CA GLU A 39 -43.03 -24.16 51.02
C GLU A 39 -43.54 -24.26 52.47
N GLN A 40 -43.48 -25.43 53.11
CA GLN A 40 -43.72 -25.61 54.55
C GLN A 40 -42.48 -25.38 55.43
N THR A 41 -41.31 -25.09 54.85
CA THR A 41 -40.11 -24.70 55.62
C THR A 41 -39.87 -23.20 55.52
N LEU A 42 -39.40 -22.58 56.60
CA LEU A 42 -39.12 -21.15 56.70
C LEU A 42 -38.46 -20.60 55.42
N ALA A 43 -39.03 -19.51 54.88
CA ALA A 43 -38.51 -18.79 53.73
C ALA A 43 -36.99 -18.60 53.86
N ALA A 44 -36.24 -18.68 52.76
CA ALA A 44 -34.76 -18.72 52.80
C ALA A 44 -34.12 -17.52 53.55
N ASN A 45 -34.81 -16.38 53.61
CA ASN A 45 -34.41 -15.19 54.37
C ASN A 45 -34.72 -15.25 55.87
N ARG A 46 -35.42 -16.28 56.35
CA ARG A 46 -35.76 -16.53 57.76
C ARG A 46 -35.03 -17.74 58.35
N LYS A 47 -34.20 -18.43 57.56
CA LYS A 47 -33.28 -19.44 58.10
C LYS A 47 -32.19 -18.71 58.89
N PRO A 48 -31.79 -19.18 60.08
CA PRO A 48 -30.63 -18.63 60.77
C PRO A 48 -29.45 -18.61 59.81
N TYR A 49 -28.82 -17.45 59.66
CA TYR A 49 -27.60 -17.35 58.87
C TYR A 49 -26.50 -18.15 59.58
N TYR A 50 -25.39 -18.38 58.89
CA TYR A 50 -24.24 -19.03 59.50
C TYR A 50 -23.82 -18.28 60.77
N ASP A 51 -23.49 -19.03 61.81
CA ASP A 51 -22.88 -18.50 63.03
C ASP A 51 -21.50 -17.93 62.74
N ASP A 52 -21.02 -17.08 63.65
CA ASP A 52 -19.80 -16.30 63.47
C ASP A 52 -18.56 -17.20 63.29
N GLU A 53 -18.46 -18.29 64.05
CA GLU A 53 -17.36 -19.26 63.93
C GLU A 53 -17.34 -19.93 62.54
N THR A 54 -18.52 -20.29 62.00
CA THR A 54 -18.63 -20.84 60.65
C THR A 54 -18.31 -19.80 59.56
N LEU A 55 -18.69 -18.54 59.76
CA LEU A 55 -18.41 -17.46 58.83
C LEU A 55 -16.92 -17.12 58.79
N GLU A 56 -16.28 -16.95 59.95
CA GLU A 56 -14.89 -16.54 60.08
C GLU A 56 -13.89 -17.70 59.92
N GLY A 57 -14.32 -18.95 60.09
CA GLY A 57 -13.49 -20.13 59.89
C GLY A 57 -13.70 -20.78 58.51
N PRO A 58 -14.41 -21.92 58.44
CA PRO A 58 -14.43 -22.80 57.27
C PRO A 58 -15.04 -22.15 56.01
N ARG A 59 -15.91 -21.15 56.15
CA ARG A 59 -16.44 -20.43 55.00
C ARG A 59 -15.44 -19.40 54.48
N LEU A 60 -14.83 -18.60 55.36
CA LEU A 60 -13.84 -17.60 54.98
C LEU A 60 -12.62 -18.26 54.32
N GLU A 61 -12.09 -19.33 54.90
CA GLU A 61 -10.94 -20.09 54.36
C GLU A 61 -11.20 -20.59 52.94
N ARG A 62 -12.41 -21.12 52.65
CA ARG A 62 -12.77 -21.59 51.30
C ARG A 62 -12.80 -20.46 50.29
N VAL A 63 -13.34 -19.30 50.68
CA VAL A 63 -13.41 -18.12 49.79
C VAL A 63 -12.01 -17.52 49.58
N GLN A 64 -11.19 -17.47 50.63
CA GLN A 64 -9.80 -17.03 50.54
C GLN A 64 -8.96 -17.97 49.66
N LEU A 65 -9.14 -19.29 49.77
CA LEU A 65 -8.50 -20.26 48.90
C LEU A 65 -8.89 -20.04 47.43
N LEU A 66 -10.17 -19.80 47.15
CA LEU A 66 -10.64 -19.47 45.80
C LEU A 66 -9.99 -18.16 45.30
N GLY A 67 -9.89 -17.16 46.17
CA GLY A 67 -9.19 -15.90 45.88
C GLY A 67 -7.72 -16.13 45.54
N LEU A 68 -7.01 -16.98 46.30
CA LEU A 68 -5.61 -17.32 46.06
C LEU A 68 -5.42 -18.12 44.76
N VAL A 69 -6.34 -19.03 44.44
CA VAL A 69 -6.35 -19.75 43.15
C VAL A 69 -6.54 -18.79 41.99
N CYS A 70 -7.53 -17.88 42.07
CA CYS A 70 -7.73 -16.86 41.05
C CYS A 70 -6.50 -15.95 40.89
N LEU A 71 -5.89 -15.55 42.01
CA LEU A 71 -4.65 -14.76 42.00
C LEU A 71 -3.52 -15.53 41.32
N ALA A 72 -3.29 -16.79 41.68
CA ALA A 72 -2.27 -17.64 41.07
C ALA A 72 -2.49 -17.81 39.55
N ILE A 73 -3.75 -18.01 39.12
CA ILE A 73 -4.10 -18.08 37.70
C ILE A 73 -3.74 -16.77 36.99
N ILE A 74 -4.14 -15.61 37.54
CA ILE A 74 -3.84 -14.29 36.95
C ILE A 74 -2.32 -14.07 36.90
N THR A 75 -1.61 -14.35 37.99
CA THR A 75 -0.15 -14.19 38.10
C THR A 75 0.61 -15.03 37.09
N VAL A 76 0.13 -16.21 36.71
CA VAL A 76 0.78 -17.07 35.71
C VAL A 76 0.28 -16.78 34.29
N ALA A 77 -1.03 -16.61 34.10
CA ALA A 77 -1.65 -16.47 32.79
C ALA A 77 -1.31 -15.14 32.13
N LEU A 78 -1.24 -14.02 32.87
CA LEU A 78 -0.88 -12.73 32.27
C LEU A 78 0.54 -12.73 31.69
N PRO A 79 1.60 -13.09 32.43
CA PRO A 79 2.94 -13.15 31.86
C PRO A 79 3.03 -14.07 30.63
N LEU A 80 2.38 -15.23 30.66
CA LEU A 80 2.34 -16.15 29.50
C LEU A 80 1.63 -15.53 28.29
N TYR A 81 0.51 -14.83 28.50
CA TYR A 81 -0.18 -14.11 27.44
C TYR A 81 0.73 -13.03 26.82
N TRP A 82 1.44 -12.27 27.66
CA TRP A 82 2.33 -11.20 27.20
C TRP A 82 3.55 -11.72 26.44
N ILE A 83 4.10 -12.87 26.83
CA ILE A 83 5.19 -13.53 26.08
C ILE A 83 4.77 -13.90 24.65
N LEU A 84 3.51 -14.27 24.45
CA LEU A 84 2.97 -14.65 23.14
C LEU A 84 2.41 -13.46 22.33
N GLU A 85 2.34 -12.28 22.94
CA GLU A 85 1.77 -11.07 22.34
C GLU A 85 2.46 -10.64 21.04
N PRO A 86 3.81 -10.64 20.92
CA PRO A 86 4.48 -10.21 19.70
C PRO A 86 4.07 -11.02 18.46
N GLN A 87 3.92 -12.35 18.61
CA GLN A 87 3.47 -13.22 17.53
C GLN A 87 2.00 -12.97 17.16
N ARG A 88 1.16 -12.63 18.15
CA ARG A 88 -0.24 -12.28 17.92
C ARG A 88 -0.37 -10.97 17.15
N GLN A 89 0.42 -9.96 17.52
CA GLN A 89 0.51 -8.69 16.80
C GLN A 89 1.01 -8.89 15.36
N ALA A 90 2.08 -9.67 15.17
CA ALA A 90 2.58 -10.00 13.83
C ALA A 90 1.54 -10.73 12.98
N GLY A 91 0.83 -11.70 13.57
CA GLY A 91 -0.26 -12.42 12.89
C GLY A 91 -1.47 -11.52 12.59
N ALA A 92 -1.77 -10.55 13.45
CA ALA A 92 -2.81 -9.56 13.20
C ALA A 92 -2.43 -8.66 12.02
N ASN A 93 -1.21 -8.11 12.01
CA ASN A 93 -0.69 -7.28 10.92
C ASN A 93 -0.73 -8.01 9.58
N PHE A 94 -0.18 -9.22 9.51
CA PHE A 94 -0.27 -10.07 8.31
C PHE A 94 -1.72 -10.32 7.88
N GLY A 95 -2.61 -10.59 8.83
CA GLY A 95 -4.01 -10.82 8.57
C GLY A 95 -4.73 -9.59 8.00
N PHE A 96 -4.43 -8.39 8.51
CA PHE A 96 -4.94 -7.13 7.99
C PHE A 96 -4.45 -6.89 6.57
N GLU A 97 -3.14 -6.98 6.37
CA GLU A 97 -2.50 -6.75 5.08
C GLU A 97 -3.04 -7.69 4.00
N LYS A 98 -3.14 -8.99 4.31
CA LYS A 98 -3.72 -9.99 3.42
C LYS A 98 -5.17 -9.67 3.02
N ARG A 99 -5.97 -9.15 3.95
CA ARG A 99 -7.37 -8.75 3.66
C ARG A 99 -7.40 -7.51 2.77
N PHE A 100 -6.57 -6.51 3.06
CA PHE A 100 -6.50 -5.27 2.29
C PHE A 100 -6.02 -5.52 0.87
N VAL A 101 -4.95 -6.28 0.68
CA VAL A 101 -4.49 -6.73 -0.65
C VAL A 101 -5.62 -7.44 -1.38
N LYS A 102 -6.34 -8.37 -0.74
CA LYS A 102 -7.45 -9.09 -1.36
C LYS A 102 -8.61 -8.18 -1.77
N TRP A 103 -8.94 -7.16 -0.98
CA TRP A 103 -9.97 -6.18 -1.34
C TRP A 103 -9.49 -5.28 -2.48
N GLY A 104 -8.25 -4.82 -2.42
CA GLY A 104 -7.60 -4.06 -3.49
C GLY A 104 -7.55 -4.81 -4.81
N THR A 105 -7.25 -6.11 -4.81
CA THR A 105 -7.28 -6.96 -6.01
C THR A 105 -8.64 -6.88 -6.70
N LYS A 106 -9.75 -6.92 -5.94
CA LYS A 106 -11.10 -6.84 -6.52
C LYS A 106 -11.40 -5.48 -7.13
N ILE A 107 -10.94 -4.40 -6.48
CA ILE A 107 -11.12 -3.04 -7.01
C ILE A 107 -10.26 -2.84 -8.26
N PHE A 108 -9.03 -3.35 -8.25
CA PHE A 108 -8.08 -3.23 -9.35
C PHE A 108 -8.48 -4.02 -10.59
N ALA A 109 -9.27 -5.10 -10.42
CA ALA A 109 -9.67 -6.01 -11.48
C ALA A 109 -10.42 -5.31 -12.64
N PRO A 110 -10.45 -5.94 -13.84
CA PRO A 110 -11.27 -5.47 -14.95
C PRO A 110 -12.75 -5.32 -14.57
N THR A 111 -13.47 -4.45 -15.28
CA THR A 111 -14.93 -4.31 -15.07
C THR A 111 -15.69 -5.60 -15.33
N ALA A 112 -15.19 -6.46 -16.22
CA ALA A 112 -15.77 -7.79 -16.46
C ALA A 112 -15.81 -8.66 -15.19
N ASP A 113 -14.88 -8.45 -14.26
CA ASP A 113 -14.79 -9.17 -12.98
C ASP A 113 -15.42 -8.38 -11.81
N GLY A 114 -16.13 -7.29 -12.11
CA GLY A 114 -16.76 -6.41 -11.12
C GLY A 114 -15.81 -5.38 -10.47
N GLY A 115 -14.62 -5.17 -11.03
CA GLY A 115 -13.67 -4.15 -10.58
C GLY A 115 -13.81 -2.81 -11.31
N TYR A 116 -12.94 -1.85 -10.96
CA TYR A 116 -12.91 -0.49 -11.49
C TYR A 116 -11.99 -0.34 -12.73
N ASN A 117 -11.55 -1.45 -13.31
CA ASN A 117 -10.77 -1.51 -14.55
C ASN A 117 -9.38 -0.89 -14.51
N CYS A 118 -8.76 -0.77 -13.33
CA CYS A 118 -7.36 -0.33 -13.23
C CYS A 118 -6.45 -1.26 -14.06
N ALA A 119 -6.68 -2.57 -13.95
CA ALA A 119 -6.01 -3.60 -14.75
C ALA A 119 -6.22 -3.42 -16.26
N GLY A 120 -7.40 -2.97 -16.70
CA GLY A 120 -7.67 -2.77 -18.14
C GLY A 120 -6.76 -1.72 -18.77
N CYS A 121 -6.49 -0.63 -18.05
CA CYS A 121 -5.60 0.42 -18.53
C CYS A 121 -4.12 0.08 -18.26
N HIS A 122 -3.79 -0.43 -17.08
CA HIS A 122 -2.40 -0.54 -16.60
C HIS A 122 -1.70 -1.87 -16.89
N GLY A 123 -2.19 -2.68 -17.84
CA GLY A 123 -1.50 -3.89 -18.29
C GLY A 123 -1.84 -5.14 -17.47
N GLY A 124 -3.13 -5.35 -17.20
CA GLY A 124 -3.65 -6.50 -16.47
C GLY A 124 -3.37 -6.44 -14.96
N MET A 125 -3.62 -7.54 -14.27
CA MET A 125 -3.47 -7.64 -12.81
C MET A 125 -2.04 -7.39 -12.34
N ASN A 126 -1.03 -7.66 -13.18
CA ASN A 126 0.37 -7.42 -12.86
C ASN A 126 0.81 -5.96 -13.05
N GLY A 127 -0.06 -5.08 -13.57
CA GLY A 127 0.23 -3.64 -13.66
C GLY A 127 1.48 -3.32 -14.49
N THR A 128 1.75 -4.07 -15.58
CA THR A 128 3.01 -3.97 -16.34
C THR A 128 3.08 -2.77 -17.29
N GLY A 129 2.03 -1.94 -17.32
CA GLY A 129 1.85 -0.87 -18.28
C GLY A 129 0.97 -1.35 -19.43
N GLY A 130 0.13 -0.46 -19.94
CA GLY A 130 -0.84 -0.77 -20.99
C GLY A 130 -1.18 0.45 -21.83
N VAL A 131 -2.35 0.42 -22.42
CA VAL A 131 -2.88 1.48 -23.27
C VAL A 131 -4.33 1.76 -22.92
N ALA A 132 -4.74 3.02 -23.03
CA ALA A 132 -6.11 3.46 -22.80
C ALA A 132 -6.54 4.41 -23.92
N SER A 133 -7.79 4.27 -24.38
CA SER A 133 -8.35 5.22 -25.34
C SER A 133 -8.61 6.57 -24.68
N TYR A 134 -8.24 7.66 -25.34
CA TYR A 134 -8.44 9.02 -24.83
C TYR A 134 -8.85 9.97 -25.94
N ALA A 135 -9.74 10.91 -25.64
CA ALA A 135 -10.09 11.99 -26.55
C ALA A 135 -9.21 13.21 -26.27
N VAL A 136 -8.38 13.61 -27.24
CA VAL A 136 -7.58 14.82 -27.18
C VAL A 136 -8.23 15.88 -28.06
N THR A 137 -8.51 17.04 -27.48
CA THR A 137 -9.03 18.20 -28.21
C THR A 137 -7.88 19.12 -28.62
N ASP A 138 -7.82 19.47 -29.90
CA ASP A 138 -6.93 20.53 -30.38
C ASP A 138 -7.47 21.89 -29.92
N PRO A 139 -6.72 22.65 -29.10
CA PRO A 139 -7.18 23.95 -28.60
C PRO A 139 -7.29 25.03 -29.68
N LYS A 140 -6.68 24.86 -30.86
CA LYS A 140 -6.73 25.85 -31.95
C LYS A 140 -7.93 25.63 -32.88
N THR A 141 -8.20 24.38 -33.22
CA THR A 141 -9.25 24.03 -34.20
C THR A 141 -10.54 23.53 -33.53
N GLY A 142 -10.47 23.12 -32.26
CA GLY A 142 -11.58 22.46 -31.55
C GLY A 142 -11.80 21.01 -31.98
N GLU A 143 -10.97 20.48 -32.88
CA GLU A 143 -11.09 19.10 -33.36
C GLU A 143 -10.79 18.10 -32.24
N VAL A 144 -11.63 17.07 -32.08
CA VAL A 144 -11.44 16.01 -31.09
C VAL A 144 -10.95 14.75 -31.79
N LYS A 145 -9.78 14.25 -31.39
CA LYS A 145 -9.19 13.01 -31.91
C LYS A 145 -9.11 11.95 -30.82
N ALA A 146 -9.53 10.73 -31.16
CA ALA A 146 -9.29 9.58 -30.31
C ALA A 146 -7.84 9.10 -30.49
N VAL A 147 -7.12 8.94 -29.38
CA VAL A 147 -5.73 8.52 -29.36
C VAL A 147 -5.54 7.32 -28.43
N SER A 148 -4.48 6.54 -28.69
CA SER A 148 -4.06 5.45 -27.81
C SER A 148 -3.04 5.98 -26.80
N TRP A 149 -3.49 6.23 -25.58
CA TRP A 149 -2.65 6.75 -24.51
C TRP A 149 -1.89 5.63 -23.80
N LYS A 150 -0.58 5.77 -23.65
CA LYS A 150 0.31 4.90 -22.90
C LYS A 150 0.07 5.05 -21.40
N ALA A 151 -0.56 4.05 -20.80
CA ALA A 151 -0.82 3.99 -19.37
C ALA A 151 0.40 3.35 -18.67
N PRO A 152 1.09 4.07 -17.76
CA PRO A 152 2.37 3.63 -17.24
C PRO A 152 2.26 2.37 -16.38
N ALA A 153 3.35 1.62 -16.31
CA ALA A 153 3.48 0.49 -15.41
C ALA A 153 3.34 0.92 -13.94
N LEU A 154 2.51 0.16 -13.21
CA LEU A 154 2.25 0.32 -11.79
C LEU A 154 3.10 -0.61 -10.93
N ASN A 155 3.64 -1.70 -11.48
CA ASN A 155 4.57 -2.61 -10.78
C ASN A 155 5.95 -2.00 -10.49
N THR A 156 6.20 -0.75 -10.89
CA THR A 156 7.40 0.02 -10.53
C THR A 156 7.05 1.42 -10.01
N VAL A 157 5.80 1.65 -9.61
CA VAL A 157 5.32 2.97 -9.16
C VAL A 157 5.99 3.40 -7.84
N LEU A 158 6.24 2.46 -6.92
CA LEU A 158 6.81 2.75 -5.60
C LEU A 158 8.32 2.98 -5.61
N TYR A 159 8.97 2.82 -6.77
CA TYR A 159 10.35 3.27 -6.97
C TYR A 159 10.47 4.80 -7.12
N ARG A 160 9.32 5.47 -7.29
CA ARG A 160 9.24 6.84 -7.77
C ARG A 160 8.32 7.71 -6.95
N PHE A 161 7.24 7.13 -6.45
CA PHE A 161 6.21 7.82 -5.71
C PHE A 161 6.09 7.25 -4.30
N SER A 162 5.89 8.12 -3.32
CA SER A 162 5.46 7.72 -1.98
C SER A 162 4.00 7.28 -1.98
N GLU A 163 3.56 6.65 -0.90
CA GLU A 163 2.16 6.25 -0.75
C GLU A 163 1.21 7.46 -0.74
N GLU A 164 1.65 8.57 -0.15
CA GLU A 164 0.90 9.83 -0.10
C GLU A 164 0.76 10.45 -1.51
N GLU A 165 1.82 10.41 -2.31
CA GLU A 165 1.78 10.88 -3.70
C GLU A 165 0.86 10.02 -4.57
N ILE A 166 0.90 8.69 -4.39
CA ILE A 166 -0.05 7.79 -5.05
C ILE A 166 -1.48 8.07 -4.59
N THR A 167 -1.68 8.26 -3.29
CA THR A 167 -2.99 8.62 -2.71
C THR A 167 -3.51 9.92 -3.33
N PHE A 168 -2.66 10.93 -3.50
CA PHE A 168 -3.02 12.17 -4.19
C PHE A 168 -3.45 11.92 -5.64
N ILE A 169 -2.68 11.13 -6.39
CA ILE A 169 -3.01 10.77 -7.78
C ILE A 169 -4.32 9.99 -7.85
N MET A 170 -4.56 9.06 -6.93
CA MET A 170 -5.80 8.29 -6.89
C MET A 170 -6.99 9.17 -6.52
N ASN A 171 -6.82 10.13 -5.62
CA ASN A 171 -7.87 11.04 -5.22
C ASN A 171 -8.25 12.03 -6.32
N TYR A 172 -7.27 12.63 -7.00
CA TYR A 172 -7.51 13.75 -7.92
C TYR A 172 -7.28 13.43 -9.40
N GLY A 173 -6.80 12.22 -9.71
CA GLY A 173 -6.41 11.83 -11.06
C GLY A 173 -5.16 12.57 -11.54
N ARG A 174 -4.93 12.49 -12.86
CA ARG A 174 -3.93 13.30 -13.57
C ARG A 174 -4.61 14.06 -14.70
N PRO A 175 -4.71 15.39 -14.60
CA PRO A 175 -5.26 16.22 -15.66
C PRO A 175 -4.59 15.95 -17.00
N PHE A 176 -5.35 16.11 -18.09
CA PHE A 176 -4.90 15.87 -19.47
C PHE A 176 -4.50 14.42 -19.78
N SER A 177 -4.94 13.45 -18.97
CA SER A 177 -4.74 12.03 -19.20
C SER A 177 -6.03 11.25 -18.96
N PRO A 178 -6.12 9.98 -19.38
CA PRO A 178 -7.24 9.09 -19.06
C PRO A 178 -7.42 8.78 -17.57
N MET A 179 -6.42 9.12 -16.74
CA MET A 179 -6.46 8.82 -15.31
C MET A 179 -7.34 9.84 -14.58
N SER A 180 -8.63 9.55 -14.50
CA SER A 180 -9.60 10.34 -13.73
C SER A 180 -9.35 10.26 -12.21
N ALA A 181 -10.02 11.13 -11.47
CA ALA A 181 -10.14 11.02 -10.02
C ALA A 181 -10.92 9.74 -9.65
N TRP A 182 -10.41 8.97 -8.69
CA TRP A 182 -11.07 7.78 -8.15
C TRP A 182 -11.53 7.96 -6.72
N GLY A 183 -10.84 8.77 -5.91
CA GLY A 183 -11.24 9.04 -4.54
C GLY A 183 -12.46 9.96 -4.47
N THR A 184 -13.32 9.75 -3.47
CA THR A 184 -14.53 10.56 -3.25
C THR A 184 -14.23 12.06 -3.09
N ILE A 185 -13.08 12.42 -2.51
CA ILE A 185 -12.67 13.81 -2.33
C ILE A 185 -12.38 14.54 -3.66
N GLY A 186 -12.02 13.81 -4.72
CA GLY A 186 -11.86 14.36 -6.07
C GLY A 186 -13.04 14.07 -6.99
N GLY A 187 -14.17 13.60 -6.44
CA GLY A 187 -15.39 13.28 -7.19
C GLY A 187 -15.44 11.87 -7.77
N GLY A 188 -14.51 10.99 -7.41
CA GLY A 188 -14.51 9.59 -7.80
C GLY A 188 -15.36 8.68 -6.88
N PRO A 189 -15.50 7.38 -7.22
CA PRO A 189 -16.40 6.47 -6.53
C PRO A 189 -15.81 5.77 -5.28
N LEU A 190 -14.50 5.90 -5.03
CA LEU A 190 -13.79 5.11 -4.01
C LEU A 190 -13.64 5.89 -2.69
N THR A 191 -14.00 5.24 -1.58
CA THR A 191 -13.74 5.78 -0.23
C THR A 191 -12.25 5.78 0.10
N ASN A 192 -11.84 6.53 1.13
CA ASN A 192 -10.45 6.55 1.60
C ASN A 192 -9.90 5.14 1.86
N GLN A 193 -10.66 4.29 2.55
CA GLN A 193 -10.27 2.89 2.78
C GLN A 193 -10.17 2.10 1.46
N SER A 194 -11.05 2.34 0.50
CA SER A 194 -10.96 1.67 -0.81
C SER A 194 -9.68 2.06 -1.54
N ILE A 195 -9.29 3.34 -1.49
CA ILE A 195 -8.00 3.82 -2.01
C ILE A 195 -6.83 3.11 -1.33
N GLU A 196 -6.82 3.06 0.01
CA GLU A 196 -5.79 2.37 0.78
C GLU A 196 -5.65 0.90 0.35
N THR A 197 -6.76 0.18 0.22
CA THR A 197 -6.72 -1.24 -0.19
C THR A 197 -6.18 -1.43 -1.61
N VAL A 198 -6.49 -0.53 -2.56
CA VAL A 198 -5.92 -0.57 -3.91
C VAL A 198 -4.42 -0.30 -3.87
N ILE A 199 -3.98 0.65 -3.05
CA ILE A 199 -2.56 0.96 -2.87
C ILE A 199 -1.83 -0.23 -2.25
N ASP A 200 -2.44 -0.93 -1.29
CA ASP A 200 -1.87 -2.18 -0.74
C ASP A 200 -1.77 -3.29 -1.78
N TYR A 201 -2.76 -3.40 -2.67
CA TYR A 201 -2.62 -4.30 -3.82
C TYR A 201 -1.48 -3.88 -4.76
N MET A 202 -1.33 -2.57 -5.03
CA MET A 202 -0.22 -2.05 -5.84
C MET A 202 1.14 -2.34 -5.21
N LYS A 203 1.27 -2.28 -3.88
CA LYS A 203 2.48 -2.74 -3.15
C LYS A 203 2.80 -4.19 -3.46
N SER A 204 1.78 -5.06 -3.46
CA SER A 204 1.96 -6.51 -3.65
C SER A 204 2.43 -6.94 -5.03
N ILE A 205 2.24 -6.08 -6.04
CA ILE A 205 2.65 -6.36 -7.42
C ILE A 205 3.95 -5.65 -7.81
N GLN A 206 4.63 -4.95 -6.89
CA GLN A 206 5.90 -4.31 -7.23
C GLN A 206 6.94 -5.35 -7.64
N VAL A 207 7.76 -4.98 -8.63
CA VAL A 207 9.03 -5.66 -8.88
C VAL A 207 9.86 -5.57 -7.59
N PRO A 208 10.31 -6.68 -6.99
CA PRO A 208 11.11 -6.64 -5.77
C PRO A 208 12.39 -5.82 -5.94
N MET A 209 12.68 -4.97 -4.98
CA MET A 209 13.90 -4.15 -4.99
C MET A 209 15.12 -5.00 -4.65
N ALA A 210 16.26 -4.68 -5.28
CA ALA A 210 17.55 -5.22 -4.88
C ALA A 210 18.13 -4.40 -3.72
N GLY A 211 18.88 -5.06 -2.84
CA GLY A 211 19.58 -4.41 -1.72
C GLY A 211 18.75 -4.22 -0.44
N CYS A 212 17.50 -4.70 -0.39
CA CYS A 212 16.70 -4.63 0.83
C CYS A 212 17.17 -5.62 1.89
N ILE A 213 17.55 -5.10 3.06
CA ILE A 213 17.81 -5.92 4.26
C ILE A 213 16.48 -6.42 4.84
N GLU A 214 15.52 -5.49 4.97
CA GLU A 214 14.14 -5.78 5.34
C GLU A 214 13.21 -5.07 4.36
N THR A 215 12.13 -5.75 3.99
CA THR A 215 11.07 -5.14 3.18
C THR A 215 10.10 -4.39 4.09
N ARG A 216 9.42 -3.36 3.56
CA ARG A 216 8.47 -2.56 4.36
C ARG A 216 7.38 -3.40 5.02
N SER A 217 6.96 -4.48 4.37
CA SER A 217 6.00 -5.43 4.90
C SER A 217 5.99 -6.74 4.11
N TYR A 218 5.13 -7.69 4.48
CA TYR A 218 5.06 -9.00 3.82
C TYR A 218 4.59 -8.88 2.37
N TYR A 219 3.63 -7.99 2.09
CA TYR A 219 3.10 -7.74 0.75
C TYR A 219 3.69 -6.48 0.11
N ASN A 220 4.73 -5.87 0.68
CA ASN A 220 5.42 -4.74 0.06
C ASN A 220 6.91 -5.06 -0.07
N PRO A 221 7.39 -5.51 -1.24
CA PRO A 221 8.78 -5.94 -1.45
C PRO A 221 9.74 -4.76 -1.70
N THR A 222 9.35 -3.54 -1.33
CA THR A 222 10.17 -2.32 -1.44
C THR A 222 10.83 -1.97 -0.10
N CYS A 223 11.85 -1.12 -0.14
CA CYS A 223 12.57 -0.60 1.03
C CYS A 223 13.17 0.78 0.73
N ASP A 224 13.69 1.46 1.75
CA ASP A 224 14.26 2.81 1.63
C ASP A 224 15.63 2.81 0.91
N GLU A 225 16.50 1.82 1.18
CA GLU A 225 17.81 1.70 0.51
C GLU A 225 17.77 0.89 -0.80
N GLY A 226 16.57 0.46 -1.21
CA GLY A 226 16.37 -0.41 -2.35
C GLY A 226 16.66 0.26 -3.68
N SER A 227 17.03 -0.54 -4.67
CA SER A 227 17.19 -0.08 -6.06
C SER A 227 16.59 -1.07 -7.04
N LEU A 228 16.36 -0.62 -8.27
CA LEU A 228 15.89 -1.45 -9.35
C LEU A 228 16.89 -2.60 -9.57
N PRO A 229 16.42 -3.87 -9.64
CA PRO A 229 17.31 -5.01 -9.84
C PRO A 229 18.23 -4.83 -11.04
N GLU A 230 19.47 -5.31 -10.92
CA GLU A 230 20.52 -5.11 -11.92
C GLU A 230 20.08 -5.59 -13.31
N GLU A 231 19.38 -6.73 -13.39
CA GLU A 231 18.85 -7.27 -14.65
C GLU A 231 17.83 -6.33 -15.31
N LYS A 232 16.99 -5.67 -14.52
CA LYS A 232 16.05 -4.66 -15.03
C LYS A 232 16.76 -3.37 -15.42
N ASN A 233 17.81 -2.99 -14.70
CA ASN A 233 18.64 -1.86 -15.10
C ASN A 233 19.39 -2.12 -16.43
N LYS A 234 19.91 -3.35 -16.61
CA LYS A 234 20.52 -3.81 -17.87
C LYS A 234 19.53 -3.78 -19.02
N GLU A 235 18.28 -4.21 -18.81
CA GLU A 235 17.21 -4.12 -19.82
C GLU A 235 17.00 -2.67 -20.29
N ILE A 236 16.93 -1.72 -19.36
CA ILE A 236 16.80 -0.29 -19.65
C ILE A 236 17.98 0.23 -20.47
N MET A 237 19.21 -0.09 -20.06
CA MET A 237 20.41 0.33 -20.80
C MET A 237 20.50 -0.33 -22.18
N ALA A 238 20.16 -1.61 -22.30
CA ALA A 238 20.17 -2.32 -23.56
C ALA A 238 19.21 -1.67 -24.55
N GLU A 239 18.00 -1.32 -24.11
CA GLU A 239 17.01 -0.65 -24.96
C GLU A 239 17.46 0.76 -25.36
N ALA A 240 18.02 1.54 -24.42
CA ALA A 240 18.57 2.86 -24.74
C ALA A 240 19.70 2.77 -25.78
N ASN A 241 20.62 1.81 -25.63
CA ASN A 241 21.68 1.55 -26.61
C ASN A 241 21.13 1.11 -27.97
N ARG A 242 20.09 0.25 -27.98
CA ARG A 242 19.43 -0.21 -29.21
C ARG A 242 18.83 0.97 -29.97
N LEU A 243 18.15 1.89 -29.28
CA LEU A 243 17.53 3.08 -29.89
C LEU A 243 18.57 4.04 -30.48
N VAL A 244 19.70 4.24 -29.80
CA VAL A 244 20.81 5.04 -30.34
C VAL A 244 21.45 4.35 -31.55
N THR A 245 21.72 3.04 -31.46
CA THR A 245 22.30 2.26 -32.56
C THR A 245 21.40 2.24 -33.78
N ALA A 246 20.08 2.23 -33.58
CA ALA A 246 19.08 2.32 -34.64
C ALA A 246 18.92 3.74 -35.22
N GLY A 247 19.65 4.74 -34.70
CA GLY A 247 19.55 6.14 -35.13
C GLY A 247 18.25 6.83 -34.73
N THR A 248 17.47 6.24 -33.81
CA THR A 248 16.22 6.85 -33.31
C THR A 248 16.51 8.07 -32.43
N TYR A 249 17.58 8.01 -31.65
CA TYR A 249 18.04 9.10 -30.77
C TYR A 249 19.54 9.32 -30.92
N GLY A 250 20.00 10.56 -30.74
CA GLY A 250 21.40 10.94 -30.94
C GLY A 250 22.32 10.61 -29.77
N SER A 251 21.76 10.29 -28.60
CA SER A 251 22.54 9.95 -27.41
C SER A 251 21.77 9.03 -26.44
N ILE A 252 22.51 8.38 -25.53
CA ILE A 252 21.89 7.54 -24.50
C ILE A 252 21.02 8.37 -23.55
N GLY A 253 21.46 9.59 -23.20
CA GLY A 253 20.66 10.49 -22.37
C GLY A 253 19.31 10.83 -23.01
N GLU A 254 19.30 11.07 -24.32
CA GLU A 254 18.07 11.29 -25.09
C GLU A 254 17.17 10.05 -25.14
N ALA A 255 17.76 8.87 -25.34
CA ALA A 255 17.03 7.62 -25.38
C ALA A 255 16.39 7.30 -24.03
N LEU A 256 17.11 7.50 -22.92
CA LEU A 256 16.57 7.35 -21.56
C LEU A 256 15.46 8.38 -21.28
N PHE A 257 15.62 9.63 -21.73
CA PHE A 257 14.60 10.67 -21.58
C PHE A 257 13.27 10.29 -22.25
N ASN A 258 13.34 9.60 -23.40
CA ASN A 258 12.18 9.22 -24.23
C ASN A 258 11.82 7.73 -24.16
N LEU A 259 12.31 6.99 -23.16
CA LEU A 259 12.25 5.53 -23.12
C LEU A 259 10.81 4.99 -23.05
N ASP A 260 10.44 4.07 -23.93
CA ASP A 260 9.05 3.56 -24.00
C ASP A 260 8.76 2.36 -23.07
N LEU A 261 9.80 1.76 -22.46
CA LEU A 261 9.65 0.60 -21.59
C LEU A 261 8.62 0.84 -20.47
N GLY A 262 7.83 -0.20 -20.16
CA GLY A 262 6.76 -0.14 -19.16
C GLY A 262 5.70 0.92 -19.48
N SER A 263 5.36 1.09 -20.77
CA SER A 263 4.48 2.15 -21.28
C SER A 263 4.94 3.54 -20.82
N GLY A 264 6.24 3.79 -20.91
CA GLY A 264 6.87 5.03 -20.50
C GLY A 264 7.01 5.23 -19.01
N ALA A 265 6.90 4.19 -18.17
CA ALA A 265 7.10 4.31 -16.72
C ALA A 265 8.45 4.95 -16.37
N TYR A 266 9.48 4.66 -17.14
CA TYR A 266 10.85 5.17 -16.95
C TYR A 266 11.09 6.53 -17.65
N SER A 267 10.19 6.95 -18.54
CA SER A 267 10.36 8.13 -19.40
C SER A 267 10.17 9.46 -18.68
N CYS A 268 11.07 10.42 -18.95
CA CYS A 268 10.91 11.82 -18.55
C CYS A 268 9.95 12.56 -19.51
N ALA A 269 9.97 12.19 -20.78
CA ALA A 269 9.15 12.80 -21.85
C ALA A 269 7.65 12.65 -21.58
N ARG A 270 7.22 11.63 -20.84
CA ARG A 270 5.82 11.45 -20.41
C ARG A 270 5.24 12.67 -19.70
N CYS A 271 6.07 13.42 -18.97
CA CYS A 271 5.67 14.65 -18.29
C CYS A 271 6.17 15.90 -19.02
N HIS A 272 7.34 15.85 -19.65
CA HIS A 272 8.01 17.03 -20.21
C HIS A 272 7.90 17.20 -21.73
N THR A 273 7.24 16.29 -22.44
CA THR A 273 7.01 16.38 -23.89
C THR A 273 5.53 16.20 -24.17
N LYS A 274 4.87 17.24 -24.67
CA LYS A 274 3.47 17.16 -25.07
C LYS A 274 3.30 16.11 -26.16
N GLY A 275 2.28 15.26 -26.02
CA GLY A 275 1.91 14.24 -26.99
C GLY A 275 2.76 12.98 -27.02
N TRP A 276 3.84 12.93 -26.23
CA TRP A 276 4.66 11.72 -26.11
C TRP A 276 3.85 10.50 -25.66
N SER A 277 2.94 10.68 -24.69
CA SER A 277 2.12 9.60 -24.13
C SER A 277 1.12 9.01 -25.12
N TYR A 278 0.90 9.59 -26.30
CA TYR A 278 -0.01 9.08 -27.31
C TYR A 278 0.58 9.01 -28.72
N GLY A 279 1.92 9.01 -28.82
CA GLY A 279 2.63 8.75 -30.08
C GLY A 279 2.68 9.95 -31.04
N ASP A 280 2.36 11.15 -30.57
CA ASP A 280 2.48 12.40 -31.34
C ASP A 280 3.33 13.42 -30.56
N PRO A 281 4.61 13.10 -30.28
CA PRO A 281 5.47 13.97 -29.50
C PRO A 281 5.72 15.28 -30.24
N GLN A 282 5.47 16.40 -29.54
CA GLN A 282 5.91 17.73 -29.98
C GLN A 282 7.39 17.93 -29.63
N ALA A 283 7.86 19.18 -29.52
CA ALA A 283 9.23 19.49 -29.14
C ALA A 283 9.64 18.75 -27.86
N THR A 284 10.67 17.90 -27.95
CA THR A 284 11.19 17.14 -26.81
C THR A 284 11.60 18.08 -25.68
N GLY A 285 11.09 17.83 -24.48
CA GLY A 285 11.33 18.69 -23.32
C GLY A 285 10.57 20.02 -23.34
N GLY A 286 9.73 20.28 -24.36
CA GLY A 286 8.98 21.54 -24.52
C GLY A 286 7.92 21.83 -23.45
N GLY A 287 7.74 20.92 -22.49
CA GLY A 287 6.76 21.03 -21.42
C GLY A 287 5.42 20.40 -21.78
N ALA A 288 4.72 19.91 -20.75
CA ALA A 288 3.34 19.44 -20.83
C ALA A 288 2.71 19.45 -19.44
N PHE A 289 2.83 18.34 -18.73
CA PHE A 289 2.46 18.26 -17.31
C PHE A 289 3.57 18.83 -16.42
N GLY A 290 4.83 18.55 -16.79
CA GLY A 290 6.02 19.16 -16.22
C GLY A 290 6.42 20.44 -16.97
N PRO A 291 7.30 21.26 -16.37
CA PRO A 291 7.77 22.50 -16.97
C PRO A 291 8.56 22.27 -18.26
N ASN A 292 8.69 23.33 -19.06
CA ASN A 292 9.59 23.37 -20.21
C ASN A 292 11.05 23.28 -19.75
N LEU A 293 11.81 22.39 -20.37
CA LEU A 293 13.21 22.10 -20.11
C LEU A 293 14.16 22.69 -21.17
N THR A 294 13.63 23.18 -22.30
CA THR A 294 14.41 23.66 -23.46
C THR A 294 14.91 25.09 -23.29
N GLY A 295 15.77 25.53 -24.23
CA GLY A 295 16.23 26.91 -24.33
C GLY A 295 17.06 27.33 -23.11
N GLY A 296 17.82 26.40 -22.54
CA GLY A 296 18.60 26.63 -21.32
C GLY A 296 17.76 26.87 -20.06
N SER A 297 16.47 26.50 -20.06
CA SER A 297 15.61 26.58 -18.86
C SER A 297 16.21 25.79 -17.71
N SER A 298 16.63 24.55 -18.00
CA SER A 298 17.23 23.64 -17.02
C SER A 298 18.55 24.16 -16.46
N THR A 299 19.40 24.79 -17.28
CA THR A 299 20.69 25.34 -16.85
C THR A 299 20.55 26.60 -16.02
N ARG A 300 19.56 27.46 -16.31
CA ARG A 300 19.23 28.61 -15.45
C ARG A 300 18.63 28.18 -14.11
N GLN A 301 17.77 27.17 -14.12
CA GLN A 301 17.16 26.66 -12.90
C GLN A 301 18.17 25.93 -12.01
N PHE A 302 19.12 25.21 -12.61
CA PHE A 302 20.19 24.49 -11.92
C PHE A 302 21.55 24.86 -12.52
N PRO A 303 22.21 25.94 -12.05
CA PRO A 303 23.52 26.31 -12.55
C PRO A 303 24.54 25.17 -12.38
N ASN A 304 24.54 24.53 -11.20
CA ASN A 304 25.36 23.35 -10.92
C ASN A 304 24.67 22.07 -11.40
N GLN A 305 25.43 21.23 -12.13
CA GLN A 305 24.93 19.95 -12.60
C GLN A 305 24.57 19.00 -11.45
N SER A 306 25.35 19.00 -10.37
CA SER A 306 25.12 18.16 -9.19
C SER A 306 23.75 18.42 -8.54
N ASP A 307 23.31 19.68 -8.52
CA ASP A 307 22.05 20.06 -7.90
C ASP A 307 20.87 19.51 -8.71
N MET A 308 21.01 19.47 -10.04
CA MET A 308 20.03 18.85 -10.93
C MET A 308 20.00 17.33 -10.77
N VAL A 309 21.16 16.67 -10.65
CA VAL A 309 21.25 15.22 -10.37
C VAL A 309 20.54 14.91 -9.05
N ASN A 310 20.84 15.66 -7.98
CA ASN A 310 20.22 15.47 -6.67
C ASN A 310 18.71 15.70 -6.71
N PHE A 311 18.24 16.70 -7.47
CA PHE A 311 16.82 16.95 -7.66
C PHE A 311 16.11 15.78 -8.37
N ILE A 312 16.71 15.21 -9.42
CA ILE A 312 16.13 14.06 -10.12
C ILE A 312 16.14 12.80 -9.24
N LYS A 313 17.19 12.62 -8.42
CA LYS A 313 17.27 11.49 -7.47
C LYS A 313 16.14 11.54 -6.44
N ASN A 314 15.87 12.72 -5.89
CA ASN A 314 14.96 12.88 -4.74
C ASN A 314 13.53 13.31 -5.13
N GLY A 315 13.34 13.84 -6.35
CA GLY A 315 12.07 14.42 -6.77
C GLY A 315 11.83 15.81 -6.18
N SER A 316 10.65 16.36 -6.46
CA SER A 316 10.18 17.61 -5.87
C SER A 316 9.33 17.34 -4.64
N GLU A 317 9.49 18.13 -3.59
CA GLU A 317 8.61 18.11 -2.43
C GLU A 317 7.73 19.35 -2.37
N LEU A 318 6.46 19.21 -1.96
CA LEU A 318 5.52 20.33 -1.92
C LEU A 318 6.03 21.45 -1.00
N GLY A 319 6.16 22.65 -1.56
CA GLY A 319 6.54 23.85 -0.82
C GLY A 319 8.04 24.01 -0.57
N LYS A 320 8.86 22.98 -0.79
CA LYS A 320 10.33 23.06 -0.64
C LYS A 320 10.98 23.74 -1.84
N ARG A 321 12.02 24.53 -1.59
CA ARG A 321 12.83 25.15 -2.65
C ARG A 321 13.67 24.10 -3.38
N TYR A 322 13.81 24.24 -4.68
CA TYR A 322 14.78 23.51 -5.49
C TYR A 322 15.42 24.44 -6.54
N GLY A 323 16.68 24.17 -6.90
CA GLY A 323 17.44 25.02 -7.81
C GLY A 323 17.49 26.48 -7.34
N GLU A 324 17.54 27.42 -8.28
CA GLU A 324 17.60 28.84 -8.00
C GLU A 324 16.30 29.36 -7.34
N GLN A 325 15.18 29.33 -8.06
CA GLN A 325 13.90 29.93 -7.60
C GLN A 325 12.70 28.99 -7.72
N GLY A 326 12.96 27.68 -7.80
CA GLY A 326 11.90 26.68 -7.95
C GLY A 326 11.24 26.38 -6.62
N GLN A 327 9.93 26.24 -6.62
CA GLN A 327 9.18 25.67 -5.50
C GLN A 327 8.56 24.34 -5.92
N GLY A 328 8.87 23.28 -5.19
CA GLY A 328 8.42 21.94 -5.48
C GLY A 328 6.91 21.83 -5.31
N SER A 329 6.30 21.05 -6.21
CA SER A 329 4.86 20.79 -6.20
C SER A 329 4.49 19.45 -5.59
N GLY A 330 5.47 18.59 -5.27
CA GLY A 330 5.22 17.19 -4.89
C GLY A 330 4.82 16.31 -6.08
N ARG A 331 5.04 16.76 -7.33
CA ARG A 331 4.55 16.06 -8.53
C ARG A 331 5.65 15.52 -9.43
N MET A 332 6.88 16.01 -9.29
CA MET A 332 8.04 15.42 -9.94
C MET A 332 8.55 14.28 -9.05
N PRO A 333 8.37 13.00 -9.47
CA PRO A 333 8.79 11.87 -8.65
C PRO A 333 10.31 11.79 -8.51
N ALA A 334 10.73 11.03 -7.50
CA ALA A 334 12.09 10.59 -7.33
C ALA A 334 12.47 9.54 -8.39
N PHE A 335 13.73 9.51 -8.82
CA PHE A 335 14.25 8.48 -9.72
C PHE A 335 15.51 7.80 -9.19
N GLY A 336 15.97 8.14 -7.98
CA GLY A 336 17.22 7.63 -7.41
C GLY A 336 17.24 6.12 -7.12
N GLN A 337 16.07 5.51 -6.89
CA GLN A 337 15.96 4.05 -6.75
C GLN A 337 15.75 3.34 -8.09
N LEU A 338 15.39 4.08 -9.15
CA LEU A 338 15.06 3.53 -10.47
C LEU A 338 16.28 3.50 -11.40
N TYR A 339 17.02 4.61 -11.41
CA TYR A 339 18.19 4.82 -12.26
C TYR A 339 19.46 4.87 -11.43
N THR A 340 20.54 4.36 -12.01
CA THR A 340 21.89 4.52 -11.49
C THR A 340 22.35 5.98 -11.61
N ASP A 341 23.37 6.35 -10.83
CA ASP A 341 23.95 7.69 -10.88
C ASP A 341 24.47 8.05 -12.28
N GLU A 342 25.03 7.09 -13.02
CA GLU A 342 25.50 7.30 -14.39
C GLU A 342 24.33 7.54 -15.36
N GLN A 343 23.25 6.76 -15.26
CA GLN A 343 22.05 6.99 -16.06
C GLN A 343 21.44 8.38 -15.81
N ILE A 344 21.33 8.79 -14.55
CA ILE A 344 20.82 10.12 -14.20
C ILE A 344 21.75 11.20 -14.75
N LYS A 345 23.07 11.01 -14.67
CA LYS A 345 24.04 11.95 -15.23
C LYS A 345 23.89 12.10 -16.75
N LEU A 346 23.70 11.00 -17.48
CA LEU A 346 23.46 11.02 -18.94
C LEU A 346 22.16 11.76 -19.29
N ILE A 347 21.08 11.51 -18.54
CA ILE A 347 19.81 12.23 -18.69
C ILE A 347 20.03 13.73 -18.43
N VAL A 348 20.71 14.09 -17.34
CA VAL A 348 20.98 15.50 -17.01
C VAL A 348 21.82 16.19 -18.09
N GLN A 349 22.83 15.52 -18.63
CA GLN A 349 23.64 16.07 -19.72
C GLN A 349 22.80 16.36 -20.96
N TYR A 350 21.91 15.43 -21.33
CA TYR A 350 20.97 15.65 -22.42
C TYR A 350 20.03 16.83 -22.14
N VAL A 351 19.37 16.83 -20.97
CA VAL A 351 18.39 17.86 -20.61
C VAL A 351 19.01 19.25 -20.52
N ARG A 352 20.27 19.37 -20.08
CA ARG A 352 21.00 20.65 -20.07
C ARG A 352 21.39 21.13 -21.47
N GLY A 353 21.40 20.24 -22.46
CA GLY A 353 21.66 20.55 -23.86
C GLY A 353 20.41 20.92 -24.68
N LEU A 354 19.21 20.80 -24.09
CA LEU A 354 17.94 21.25 -24.67
C LEU A 354 17.77 22.78 -24.56
#